data_AF-A0A968E8V1-F1
#
_entry.id   AF-A0A968E8V1-F1
#
_cell.length_a   1.000
_cell.length_b   1.000
_cell.length_c   1.000
_cell.angle_alpha   90.00
_cell.angle_beta   90.00
_cell.angle_gamma   90.00
#
_symmetry.space_group_name_H-M   'P 1'
#
loop_
_entity.id
_entity.type
_entity.pdbx_description
1 polymer ?
#
loop_
_entity_poly.entity_id
_entity_poly.type
_entity_poly.pdbx_seq_one_letter_code
_entity_poly.pdbx_strand_id
1 'polypeptide(L)'
;MNKAKLIQRIPVVSCALVLACVANSQERVYGGSISIEQQKLTYPIVDTGQERCYDDSKEVEYPKRGQAFFGQDAQYIGNVPVYKDNGDGTVTDLNTSLMWQSDPGEKMTFRQ
;
A
#
# COMPACT_ATOMS: atom_id res chain seq x y z
N MET A 1 24.84 43.78 -32.82
CA MET A 1 24.89 45.19 -32.37
C MET A 1 24.93 45.19 -30.85
N ASN A 2 26.10 45.48 -30.29
CA ASN A 2 26.41 45.44 -28.85
C ASN A 2 25.71 46.57 -28.08
N LYS A 3 25.21 46.28 -26.86
CA LYS A 3 25.37 47.06 -25.60
C LYS A 3 24.94 46.15 -24.43
N ALA A 4 25.49 46.12 -23.22
CA ALA A 4 26.77 46.47 -22.62
C ALA A 4 26.73 45.82 -21.21
N LYS A 5 27.87 45.33 -20.72
CA LYS A 5 28.05 44.77 -19.36
C LYS A 5 27.85 45.84 -18.29
N LEU A 6 27.32 45.48 -17.11
CA LEU A 6 27.80 46.05 -15.85
C LEU A 6 27.66 45.07 -14.68
N ILE A 7 28.81 44.59 -14.22
CA ILE A 7 29.03 43.83 -12.98
C ILE A 7 29.58 44.81 -11.96
N GLN A 8 28.92 45.04 -10.82
CA GLN A 8 29.52 45.56 -9.58
C GLN A 8 28.56 45.30 -8.42
N ARG A 9 28.92 44.99 -7.17
CA ARG A 9 30.11 44.47 -6.46
C ARG A 9 29.61 44.33 -5.01
N ILE A 10 29.83 43.19 -4.38
CA ILE A 10 29.52 42.93 -2.95
C ILE A 10 30.41 43.82 -2.06
N PRO A 11 29.91 44.29 -0.90
CA PRO A 11 30.76 44.40 0.26
C PRO A 11 30.22 43.54 1.42
N VAL A 12 31.06 42.60 1.84
CA VAL A 12 31.00 41.95 3.15
C VAL A 12 31.62 42.92 4.17
N VAL A 13 31.16 42.84 5.42
CA VAL A 13 31.87 43.14 6.69
C VAL A 13 31.24 44.27 7.55
N SER A 14 30.72 43.81 8.70
CA SER A 14 30.79 44.40 10.05
C SER A 14 29.85 45.56 10.43
N CYS A 15 28.91 45.25 11.34
CA CYS A 15 28.85 45.91 12.64
C CYS A 15 28.01 45.05 13.60
N ALA A 16 28.64 44.48 14.62
CA ALA A 16 27.95 43.77 15.71
C ALA A 16 27.26 44.78 16.65
N LEU A 17 26.26 44.29 17.39
CA LEU A 17 25.53 44.90 18.53
C LEU A 17 24.12 45.44 18.21
N VAL A 18 23.15 44.53 18.10
CA VAL A 18 21.85 44.74 18.74
C VAL A 18 21.54 43.50 19.57
N LEU A 19 21.68 43.63 20.88
CA LEU A 19 21.27 42.63 21.86
C LEU A 19 19.74 42.53 21.89
N ALA A 20 19.25 41.31 21.72
CA ALA A 20 18.06 40.73 22.33
C ALA A 20 16.68 41.38 22.08
N CYS A 21 16.00 40.90 21.03
CA CYS A 21 14.64 40.43 21.20
C CYS A 21 14.54 38.98 20.72
N VAL A 22 14.41 38.07 21.67
CA VAL A 22 14.10 36.67 21.42
C VAL A 22 12.66 36.58 20.94
N ALA A 23 12.47 36.25 19.67
CA ALA A 23 11.36 35.42 19.24
C ALA A 23 11.90 34.51 18.12
N ASN A 24 12.66 33.53 18.57
CA ASN A 24 13.04 32.34 17.82
C ASN A 24 11.75 31.59 17.47
N SER A 25 11.08 31.95 16.38
CA SER A 25 10.12 31.03 15.75
C SER A 25 10.94 30.04 14.92
N GLN A 26 11.56 29.07 15.62
CA GLN A 26 11.85 27.79 14.97
C GLN A 26 10.50 27.29 14.45
N GLU A 27 10.32 27.29 13.14
CA GLU A 27 9.34 26.39 12.54
C GLU A 27 9.73 25.00 13.03
N ARG A 28 8.95 24.44 13.96
CA ARG A 28 9.03 23.02 14.26
C ARG A 28 8.55 22.29 13.01
N VAL A 29 9.49 22.09 12.09
CA VAL A 29 9.49 20.92 11.23
C VAL A 29 9.40 19.75 12.20
N TYR A 30 8.22 19.16 12.33
CA TYR A 30 8.09 17.82 12.88
C TYR A 30 8.79 16.89 11.89
N GLY A 31 10.12 16.88 11.93
CA GLY A 31 11.03 16.03 11.17
C GLY A 31 11.02 14.61 11.74
N GLY A 32 9.84 14.09 12.01
CA GLY A 32 9.66 12.67 12.25
C GLY A 32 9.58 11.99 10.90
N SER A 33 10.70 11.50 10.39
CA SER A 33 10.68 10.47 9.36
C SER A 33 10.03 9.23 9.98
N ILE A 34 8.72 9.05 9.73
CA ILE A 34 8.06 7.78 10.05
C ILE A 34 8.69 6.75 9.11
N SER A 35 9.59 5.94 9.64
CA SER A 35 10.00 4.69 9.00
C SER A 35 8.79 3.78 9.04
N ILE A 36 8.01 3.76 7.96
CA ILE A 36 7.04 2.70 7.71
C ILE A 36 7.88 1.44 7.46
N GLU A 37 8.15 0.65 8.50
CA GLU A 37 8.64 -0.70 8.29
C GLU A 37 7.53 -1.50 7.63
N GLN A 38 7.70 -1.77 6.34
CA GLN A 38 6.76 -2.56 5.57
C GLN A 38 6.78 -3.98 6.15
N GLN A 39 5.68 -4.38 6.78
CA GLN A 39 5.57 -5.69 7.43
C GLN A 39 5.81 -6.78 6.37
N LYS A 40 7.00 -7.38 6.39
CA LYS A 40 7.31 -8.51 5.54
C LYS A 40 6.61 -9.74 6.10
N LEU A 41 5.58 -10.18 5.41
CA LEU A 41 4.86 -11.40 5.77
C LEU A 41 5.80 -12.61 5.65
N THR A 42 5.67 -13.55 6.58
CA THR A 42 6.40 -14.83 6.55
C THR A 42 5.69 -15.89 5.71
N TYR A 43 4.48 -15.61 5.28
CA TYR A 43 3.64 -16.47 4.45
C TYR A 43 3.07 -15.67 3.27
N PRO A 44 2.83 -16.32 2.12
CA PRO A 44 2.17 -15.67 1.00
C PRO A 44 0.68 -15.49 1.27
N ILE A 45 0.13 -14.38 0.82
CA ILE A 45 -1.31 -14.17 0.70
C ILE A 45 -1.66 -14.49 -0.74
N VAL A 46 -2.59 -15.42 -0.93
CA VAL A 46 -3.10 -15.83 -2.23
C VAL A 46 -4.41 -15.09 -2.48
N ASP A 47 -4.60 -14.61 -3.70
CA ASP A 47 -5.82 -13.91 -4.10
C ASP A 47 -6.99 -14.89 -4.15
N THR A 48 -8.20 -14.36 -4.12
CA THR A 48 -9.41 -15.18 -4.25
C THR A 48 -9.69 -15.59 -5.70
N GLY A 49 -9.00 -14.96 -6.67
CA GLY A 49 -9.30 -15.08 -8.10
C GLY A 49 -10.53 -14.26 -8.52
N GLN A 50 -11.00 -13.35 -7.67
CA GLN A 50 -12.06 -12.42 -8.03
C GLN A 50 -11.51 -11.39 -9.03
N GLU A 51 -12.06 -11.36 -10.25
CA GLU A 51 -11.63 -10.42 -11.31
C GLU A 51 -12.59 -9.24 -11.51
N ARG A 52 -13.71 -9.20 -10.78
CA ARG A 52 -14.79 -8.22 -10.97
C ARG A 52 -15.23 -7.63 -9.64
N CYS A 53 -15.64 -6.36 -9.65
CA CYS A 53 -16.18 -5.69 -8.48
C CYS A 53 -17.71 -5.75 -8.47
N TYR A 54 -18.30 -5.83 -7.28
CA TYR A 54 -19.74 -5.86 -7.07
C TYR A 54 -20.19 -4.80 -6.06
N ASP A 55 -21.42 -4.31 -6.23
CA ASP A 55 -22.19 -3.62 -5.17
C ASP A 55 -23.11 -4.63 -4.45
N ASP A 56 -24.09 -4.16 -3.69
CA ASP A 56 -25.05 -5.01 -2.97
C ASP A 56 -25.95 -5.87 -3.88
N SER A 57 -25.92 -5.70 -5.21
CA SER A 57 -26.88 -6.31 -6.13
C SER A 57 -26.32 -6.75 -7.49
N LYS A 58 -25.23 -6.15 -7.97
CA LYS A 58 -24.70 -6.40 -9.33
C LYS A 58 -23.22 -6.10 -9.45
N GLU A 59 -22.66 -6.50 -10.59
CA GLU A 59 -21.33 -6.11 -11.02
C GLU A 59 -21.25 -4.61 -11.34
N VAL A 60 -20.12 -3.99 -10.98
CA VAL A 60 -19.85 -2.57 -11.16
C VAL A 60 -18.42 -2.33 -11.66
N GLU A 61 -18.17 -1.14 -12.20
CA GLU A 61 -16.80 -0.68 -12.44
C GLU A 61 -16.01 -0.58 -11.15
N TYR A 62 -14.68 -0.63 -11.26
CA TYR A 62 -13.76 -0.64 -10.13
C TYR A 62 -13.91 0.66 -9.31
N PRO A 63 -14.36 0.59 -8.04
CA PRO A 63 -14.57 1.79 -7.25
C PRO A 63 -13.26 2.53 -7.00
N LYS A 64 -13.29 3.86 -6.94
CA LYS A 64 -12.11 4.66 -6.59
C LYS A 64 -11.90 4.66 -5.08
N ARG A 65 -10.66 4.92 -4.65
CA ARG A 65 -10.32 5.08 -3.22
C ARG A 65 -11.27 6.08 -2.56
N GLY A 66 -11.89 5.67 -1.46
CA GLY A 66 -12.84 6.47 -0.68
C GLY A 66 -14.31 6.37 -1.13
N GLN A 67 -14.60 5.64 -2.22
CA GLN A 67 -15.98 5.30 -2.60
C GLN A 67 -16.45 4.06 -1.84
N ALA A 68 -17.77 3.88 -1.75
CA ALA A 68 -18.36 2.64 -1.26
C ALA A 68 -17.87 1.45 -2.11
N PHE A 69 -17.78 0.26 -1.49
CA PHE A 69 -17.31 -0.97 -2.13
C PHE A 69 -15.85 -0.95 -2.63
N PHE A 70 -15.07 0.10 -2.32
CA PHE A 70 -13.63 0.12 -2.57
C PHE A 70 -12.89 -0.85 -1.64
N GLY A 71 -11.89 -1.55 -2.18
CA GLY A 71 -11.05 -2.49 -1.46
C GLY A 71 -11.43 -3.95 -1.66
N GLN A 72 -12.19 -4.27 -2.70
CA GLN A 72 -12.43 -5.65 -3.14
C GLN A 72 -11.14 -6.28 -3.68
N ASP A 73 -11.05 -7.61 -3.62
CA ASP A 73 -9.87 -8.38 -4.04
C ASP A 73 -9.51 -8.09 -5.51
N ALA A 74 -10.52 -7.98 -6.39
CA ALA A 74 -10.37 -7.61 -7.80
C ALA A 74 -9.59 -6.31 -8.07
N GLN A 75 -9.47 -5.43 -7.07
CA GLN A 75 -8.75 -4.16 -7.19
C GLN A 75 -7.25 -4.28 -6.89
N TYR A 76 -6.80 -5.45 -6.44
CA TYR A 76 -5.41 -5.71 -6.09
C TYR A 76 -4.81 -6.72 -7.06
N ILE A 77 -3.50 -6.57 -7.27
CA ILE A 77 -2.70 -7.56 -7.99
C ILE A 77 -1.94 -8.32 -6.91
N GLY A 78 -2.27 -9.58 -6.69
CA GLY A 78 -1.54 -10.46 -5.81
C GLY A 78 -1.22 -11.80 -6.45
N ASN A 79 -1.12 -12.83 -5.62
CA ASN A 79 -0.69 -14.14 -6.08
C ASN A 79 -1.90 -14.90 -6.63
N VAL A 80 -1.92 -15.15 -7.93
CA VAL A 80 -2.96 -15.97 -8.57
C VAL A 80 -2.98 -17.37 -7.93
N PRO A 81 -4.15 -17.94 -7.61
CA PRO A 81 -4.24 -19.30 -7.09
C PRO A 81 -3.62 -20.34 -8.01
N VAL A 82 -2.77 -21.22 -7.47
CA VAL A 82 -2.19 -22.34 -8.22
C VAL A 82 -2.33 -23.62 -7.42
N TYR A 83 -3.11 -24.57 -7.95
CA TYR A 83 -3.42 -25.82 -7.28
C TYR A 83 -2.93 -27.03 -8.07
N LYS A 84 -2.54 -28.08 -7.33
CA LYS A 84 -2.20 -29.39 -7.88
C LYS A 84 -3.06 -30.46 -7.19
N ASP A 85 -3.83 -31.20 -7.98
CA ASP A 85 -4.46 -32.44 -7.53
C ASP A 85 -3.38 -33.52 -7.32
N ASN A 86 -3.40 -34.17 -6.16
CA ASN A 86 -2.46 -35.23 -5.81
C ASN A 86 -2.97 -36.63 -6.21
N GLY A 87 -4.25 -36.77 -6.59
CA GLY A 87 -4.86 -38.05 -6.99
C GLY A 87 -5.17 -39.02 -5.84
N ASP A 88 -5.03 -38.57 -4.60
CA ASP A 88 -5.29 -39.35 -3.37
C ASP A 88 -6.43 -38.76 -2.53
N GLY A 89 -7.21 -37.84 -3.10
CA GLY A 89 -8.26 -37.09 -2.40
C GLY A 89 -7.77 -35.80 -1.74
N THR A 90 -6.52 -35.39 -1.98
CA THR A 90 -5.98 -34.11 -1.52
C THR A 90 -5.55 -33.20 -2.66
N VAL A 91 -5.57 -31.89 -2.40
CA VAL A 91 -5.14 -30.82 -3.32
C VAL A 91 -4.06 -30.01 -2.62
N THR A 92 -2.92 -29.82 -3.29
CA THR A 92 -1.82 -28.96 -2.83
C THR A 92 -2.01 -27.56 -3.40
N ASP A 93 -2.00 -26.54 -2.55
CA ASP A 93 -1.79 -25.15 -2.96
C ASP A 93 -0.28 -24.90 -3.15
N LEU A 94 0.14 -24.63 -4.38
CA LEU A 94 1.54 -24.46 -4.73
C LEU A 94 2.11 -23.10 -4.26
N ASN A 95 1.27 -22.11 -3.98
CA ASN A 95 1.73 -20.83 -3.44
C ASN A 95 2.07 -20.96 -1.95
N THR A 96 1.19 -21.59 -1.18
CA THR A 96 1.35 -21.71 0.28
C THR A 96 2.05 -22.99 0.72
N SER A 97 2.17 -23.99 -0.16
CA SER A 97 2.57 -25.37 0.16
C SER A 97 1.65 -26.08 1.16
N LEU A 98 0.44 -25.55 1.38
CA LEU A 98 -0.58 -26.20 2.20
C LEU A 98 -1.33 -27.26 1.39
N MET A 99 -1.90 -28.23 2.09
CA MET A 99 -2.66 -29.33 1.51
C MET A 99 -4.08 -29.35 2.07
N TRP A 100 -5.06 -29.53 1.20
CA TRP A 100 -6.47 -29.49 1.51
C TRP A 100 -7.17 -30.78 1.05
N GLN A 101 -8.27 -31.13 1.71
CA GLN A 101 -9.14 -32.23 1.30
C GLN A 101 -9.95 -31.80 0.06
N SER A 102 -9.99 -32.62 -0.99
CA SER A 102 -10.71 -32.30 -2.24
C SER A 102 -12.24 -32.40 -2.09
N ASP A 103 -12.70 -33.32 -1.23
CA ASP A 103 -14.11 -33.56 -0.95
C ASP A 103 -14.32 -33.65 0.58
N PRO A 104 -15.06 -32.71 1.19
CA PRO A 104 -15.38 -32.76 2.62
C PRO A 104 -16.40 -33.86 2.99
N GLY A 105 -16.92 -34.60 2.00
CA GLY A 105 -17.91 -35.66 2.19
C GLY A 105 -19.34 -35.13 2.25
N GLU A 106 -20.24 -35.89 2.89
CA GLU A 106 -21.65 -35.53 2.98
C GLU A 106 -21.87 -34.21 3.72
N LYS A 107 -22.73 -33.35 3.16
CA LYS A 107 -23.11 -32.08 3.78
C LYS A 107 -23.83 -32.34 5.10
N MET A 108 -23.25 -31.83 6.17
CA MET A 108 -23.89 -31.87 7.49
C MET A 108 -24.91 -30.72 7.60
N THR A 109 -26.08 -31.01 8.16
CA THR A 109 -27.03 -29.97 8.56
C THR A 109 -26.75 -29.53 9.99
N PHE A 110 -26.73 -28.22 10.23
CA PHE A 110 -26.69 -27.71 11.59
C PHE A 110 -28.03 -27.97 12.26
N ARG A 111 -28.04 -28.75 13.35
CA ARG A 111 -29.20 -28.83 14.24
C ARG A 111 -29.06 -27.70 15.27
N GLN A 112 -29.90 -26.68 15.11
CA GLN A 112 -30.03 -25.59 16.06
C GLN A 112 -30.95 -25.97 17.22
#